data_AF-A0A8J7GSA5-F1
#
_entry.id   AF-A0A8J7GSA5-F1
#
_cell.length_a   1.000
_cell.length_b   1.000
_cell.length_c   1.000
_cell.angle_alpha   90.00
_cell.angle_beta   90.00
_cell.angle_gamma   90.00
#
_symmetry.space_group_name_H-M   'P 1'
#
loop_
_entity.id
_entity.type
_entity.pdbx_description
1 polymer ?
#
loop_
_entity_poly.entity_id
_entity_poly.type
_entity_poly.pdbx_seq_one_letter_code
_entity_poly.pdbx_strand_id
1 'polypeptide(L)'
;MSIKVSVHKDVEHHAIVQKYAELLQNWKNSGVLPAHFGRHGQWELNRRTVGSNIFKLHIRLPDEAGWKKHKPQLKRKSDNYLVYVRHWMDEDRIQIISIMSPNAHKKANSSFLVVLEQRAEHFHST
;
A
#
# COMPACT_ATOMS: atom_id res chain seq x y z
N MET A 1 -4.95 -10.44 18.71
CA MET A 1 -5.09 -10.34 17.24
C MET A 1 -3.87 -9.58 16.73
N SER A 2 -3.10 -10.17 15.82
CA SER A 2 -1.87 -9.56 15.30
C SER A 2 -1.93 -9.55 13.79
N ILE A 3 -1.86 -8.35 13.23
CA ILE A 3 -1.92 -8.12 11.78
C ILE A 3 -0.71 -8.78 11.15
N LYS A 4 -0.94 -9.59 10.11
CA LYS A 4 0.08 -10.23 9.28
C LYS A 4 0.09 -9.60 7.90
N VAL A 5 1.27 -9.17 7.45
CA VAL A 5 1.46 -8.63 6.11
C VAL A 5 2.22 -9.63 5.25
N SER A 6 1.62 -10.01 4.12
CA SER A 6 2.26 -10.79 3.08
C SER A 6 2.57 -9.92 1.86
N VAL A 7 3.38 -10.44 0.93
CA VAL A 7 3.74 -9.76 -0.32
C VAL A 7 3.32 -10.63 -1.49
N HIS A 8 2.60 -10.06 -2.44
CA HIS A 8 2.23 -10.77 -3.67
C HIS A 8 3.49 -11.05 -4.52
N LYS A 9 3.54 -12.21 -5.17
CA LYS A 9 4.74 -12.67 -5.93
C LYS A 9 5.17 -11.71 -7.04
N ASP A 10 4.21 -11.07 -7.70
CA ASP A 10 4.44 -10.19 -8.86
C ASP A 10 4.59 -8.70 -8.48
N VAL A 11 4.89 -8.38 -7.21
CA VAL A 11 5.08 -6.99 -6.77
C VAL A 11 6.34 -6.40 -7.39
N GLU A 12 6.26 -5.16 -7.82
CA GLU A 12 7.40 -4.41 -8.31
C GLU A 12 8.38 -4.09 -7.17
N HIS A 13 9.68 -3.96 -7.49
CA HIS A 13 10.72 -3.61 -6.51
C HIS A 13 10.85 -4.62 -5.34
N HIS A 14 11.01 -5.91 -5.65
CA HIS A 14 11.15 -7.00 -4.66
C HIS A 14 12.23 -6.74 -3.58
N ALA A 15 13.30 -6.03 -3.92
CA ALA A 15 14.38 -5.71 -2.98
C ALA A 15 13.92 -4.81 -1.82
N ILE A 16 12.96 -3.91 -2.06
CA ILE A 16 12.52 -2.93 -1.05
C ILE A 16 11.15 -3.27 -0.45
N VAL A 17 10.34 -4.08 -1.14
CA VAL A 17 8.97 -4.38 -0.69
C VAL A 17 8.94 -5.06 0.68
N GLN A 18 9.90 -5.93 0.97
CA GLN A 18 9.95 -6.64 2.27
C GLN A 18 10.11 -5.65 3.43
N LYS A 19 10.96 -4.63 3.25
CA LYS A 19 11.11 -3.56 4.23
C LYS A 19 9.80 -2.79 4.45
N TYR A 20 9.04 -2.54 3.38
CA TYR A 20 7.72 -1.92 3.52
C TYR A 20 6.67 -2.83 4.13
N ALA A 21 6.75 -4.14 3.90
CA ALA A 21 5.89 -5.14 4.53
C ALA A 21 6.06 -5.12 6.06
N GLU A 22 7.31 -5.16 6.53
CA GLU A 22 7.64 -5.07 7.95
C GLU A 22 7.17 -3.74 8.56
N LEU A 23 7.43 -2.61 7.87
CA LEU A 23 6.98 -1.29 8.32
C LEU A 23 5.45 -1.20 8.39
N LEU A 24 4.74 -1.78 7.41
CA LEU A 24 3.28 -1.82 7.39
C LEU A 24 2.73 -2.69 8.51
N GLN A 25 3.33 -3.87 8.73
CA GLN A 25 2.95 -4.77 9.81
C GLN A 25 3.14 -4.11 11.17
N ASN A 26 4.30 -3.49 11.41
CA ASN A 26 4.59 -2.79 12.65
C ASN A 26 3.62 -1.62 12.87
N TRP A 27 3.34 -0.84 11.82
CA TRP A 27 2.38 0.26 11.92
C TRP A 27 0.97 -0.23 12.28
N LYS A 28 0.49 -1.30 11.64
CA LYS A 28 -0.87 -1.82 11.89
C LYS A 28 -1.01 -2.50 13.24
N ASN A 29 0.06 -3.07 13.80
CA ASN A 29 0.03 -3.66 15.13
C ASN A 29 0.26 -2.65 16.27
N SER A 30 1.11 -1.64 16.06
CA SER A 30 1.51 -0.70 17.14
C SER A 30 0.85 0.68 17.07
N GLY A 31 0.25 1.05 15.92
CA GLY A 31 -0.23 2.40 15.66
C GLY A 31 0.87 3.43 15.37
N VAL A 32 2.16 3.07 15.53
CA VAL A 32 3.29 3.98 15.31
C VAL A 32 3.51 4.19 13.81
N LEU A 33 3.20 5.39 13.32
CA LEU A 33 3.33 5.73 11.90
C LEU A 33 4.81 5.90 11.49
N PRO A 34 5.32 5.09 10.54
CA PRO A 34 6.66 5.25 10.00
C PRO A 34 6.87 6.60 9.30
N ALA A 35 8.09 7.14 9.41
CA ALA A 35 8.45 8.41 8.76
C ALA A 35 8.34 8.35 7.23
N HIS A 36 8.50 7.16 6.63
CA HIS A 36 8.39 6.97 5.18
C HIS A 36 6.95 6.85 4.70
N PHE A 37 5.98 6.74 5.60
CA PHE A 37 4.57 6.64 5.27
C PHE A 37 3.90 8.01 5.26
N GLY A 38 3.21 8.25 4.15
CA GLY A 38 2.47 9.45 3.87
C GLY A 38 0.97 9.24 3.93
N ARG A 39 0.25 9.99 3.09
CA ARG A 39 -1.21 9.97 3.03
C ARG A 39 -1.67 8.57 2.67
N HIS A 40 -2.60 8.08 3.47
CA HIS A 40 -3.31 6.81 3.31
C HIS A 40 -4.70 7.09 2.76
N GLY A 41 -5.20 6.22 1.88
CA GLY A 41 -6.54 6.32 1.30
C GLY A 41 -6.83 5.18 0.31
N GLN A 42 -7.91 5.31 -0.46
CA GLN A 42 -8.25 4.40 -1.55
C GLN A 42 -8.29 5.19 -2.87
N TRP A 43 -8.73 4.59 -3.97
CA TRP A 43 -9.14 5.36 -5.15
C TRP A 43 -10.64 5.59 -5.08
N GLU A 44 -11.05 6.62 -4.34
CA GLU A 44 -12.44 6.86 -3.94
C GLU A 44 -13.40 7.00 -5.14
N LEU A 45 -12.88 7.40 -6.30
CA LEU A 45 -13.63 7.52 -7.56
C LEU A 45 -13.68 6.21 -8.37
N ASN A 46 -12.88 5.20 -8.03
CA ASN A 46 -12.89 3.90 -8.69
C ASN A 46 -13.59 2.86 -7.79
N ARG A 47 -14.87 2.62 -8.09
CA ARG A 47 -15.73 1.68 -7.35
C ARG A 47 -15.18 0.26 -7.26
N ARG A 48 -14.44 -0.21 -8.27
CA ARG A 48 -13.88 -1.57 -8.27
C ARG A 48 -12.76 -1.70 -7.26
N THR A 49 -11.78 -0.79 -7.29
CA THR A 49 -10.69 -0.79 -6.29
C THR A 49 -11.18 -0.59 -4.85
N VAL A 50 -12.21 0.24 -4.66
CA VAL A 50 -12.85 0.42 -3.36
C VAL A 50 -13.57 -0.87 -2.93
N GLY A 51 -14.35 -1.46 -3.85
CA GLY A 51 -15.04 -2.73 -3.64
C GLY A 51 -14.08 -3.84 -3.22
N SER A 52 -12.96 -3.98 -3.92
CA SER A 52 -11.90 -4.98 -3.65
C SER A 52 -11.06 -4.71 -2.40
N ASN A 53 -11.42 -3.73 -1.56
CA ASN A 53 -10.72 -3.36 -0.32
C ASN A 53 -9.22 -3.03 -0.52
N ILE A 54 -8.92 -2.35 -1.64
CA ILE A 54 -7.57 -1.94 -2.01
C ILE A 54 -7.29 -0.56 -1.45
N PHE A 55 -6.11 -0.40 -0.83
CA PHE A 55 -5.62 0.85 -0.27
C PHE A 55 -4.35 1.30 -0.97
N LYS A 56 -4.18 2.61 -1.04
CA LYS A 56 -2.95 3.28 -1.48
C LYS A 56 -2.35 4.08 -0.34
N LEU A 57 -1.03 4.05 -0.27
CA LEU A 57 -0.25 4.79 0.72
C LEU A 57 0.88 5.50 -0.01
N HIS A 58 0.94 6.83 0.09
CA HIS A 58 2.10 7.56 -0.40
C HIS A 58 3.33 7.16 0.41
N ILE A 59 4.43 6.80 -0.28
CA ILE A 59 5.68 6.39 0.38
C ILE A 59 6.85 7.26 -0.05
N ARG A 60 7.85 7.38 0.83
CA ARG A 60 9.22 7.77 0.46
C ARG A 60 10.03 6.51 0.21
N LEU A 61 10.77 6.49 -0.90
CA LEU A 61 11.70 5.41 -1.24
C LEU A 61 12.82 5.30 -0.18
N PRO A 62 13.52 4.17 -0.03
CA PRO A 62 14.50 3.96 1.04
C PRO A 62 15.70 4.92 1.02
N ASP A 63 16.01 5.46 -0.16
CA ASP A 63 17.04 6.46 -0.43
C ASP A 63 16.55 7.91 -0.20
N GLU A 64 15.24 8.11 -0.07
CA GLU A 64 14.66 9.42 0.22
C GLU A 64 14.58 9.68 1.72
N ALA A 65 14.83 10.92 2.13
CA ALA A 65 14.60 11.34 3.51
C ALA A 65 13.10 11.17 3.88
N GLY A 66 12.86 10.59 5.06
CA GLY A 66 11.53 10.45 5.63
C GLY A 66 10.81 11.80 5.83
N TRP A 67 9.50 11.75 5.97
CA TRP A 67 8.69 12.95 6.23
C TRP A 67 9.04 13.56 7.59
N LYS A 68 9.10 14.90 7.64
CA LYS A 68 9.29 15.65 8.89
C LYS A 68 8.21 15.30 9.92
N LYS A 69 8.59 15.13 11.19
CA LYS A 69 7.70 14.71 12.29
C LYS A 69 6.45 15.60 12.43
N HIS A 70 6.60 16.91 12.30
CA HIS A 70 5.50 17.88 12.41
C HIS A 70 4.56 17.91 11.19
N LYS A 71 4.90 17.24 10.08
CA LYS A 71 4.06 17.24 8.89
C LYS A 71 2.93 16.22 9.07
N PRO A 72 1.65 16.63 9.08
CA PRO A 72 0.53 15.70 9.24
C PRO A 72 0.48 14.67 8.12
N GLN A 73 0.08 13.43 8.43
CA GLN A 73 0.04 12.32 7.47
C GLN A 73 -0.75 12.67 6.21
N LEU A 74 -1.91 13.33 6.35
CA LEU A 74 -2.78 13.74 5.24
C LEU A 74 -2.10 14.68 4.24
N LYS A 75 -1.06 15.43 4.66
CA LYS A 75 -0.29 16.36 3.82
C LYS A 75 0.97 15.73 3.22
N ARG A 76 1.31 14.48 3.57
CA ARG A 76 2.49 13.76 3.08
C ARG A 76 2.17 13.08 1.73
N LYS A 77 2.49 13.74 0.63
CA LYS A 77 2.23 13.24 -0.74
C LYS A 77 3.55 13.11 -1.51
N SER A 78 3.74 11.99 -2.17
CA SER A 78 4.82 11.68 -3.12
C SER A 78 4.25 11.04 -4.38
N ASP A 79 5.06 10.89 -5.42
CA ASP A 79 4.66 10.18 -6.65
C ASP A 79 5.01 8.68 -6.63
N ASN A 80 5.04 8.10 -5.42
CA ASN A 80 5.31 6.69 -5.15
C ASN A 80 4.19 6.14 -4.26
N TYR A 81 3.53 5.05 -4.67
CA TYR A 81 2.53 4.37 -3.85
C TYR A 81 2.98 2.99 -3.42
N LEU A 82 2.78 2.69 -2.14
CA LEU A 82 2.61 1.33 -1.68
C LEU A 82 1.12 0.99 -1.78
N VAL A 83 0.81 -0.10 -2.49
CA VAL A 83 -0.56 -0.58 -2.67
C VAL A 83 -0.72 -1.90 -1.93
N TYR A 84 -1.75 -1.98 -1.10
CA TYR A 84 -2.05 -3.19 -0.35
C TYR A 84 -3.56 -3.44 -0.30
N VAL A 85 -3.92 -4.69 -0.04
CA VAL A 85 -5.29 -5.14 0.17
C VAL A 85 -5.42 -5.72 1.58
N ARG A 86 -6.57 -5.54 2.22
CA ARG A 86 -6.94 -6.23 3.45
C ARG A 86 -7.98 -7.30 3.12
N HIS A 87 -7.77 -8.52 3.60
CA HIS A 87 -8.65 -9.66 3.31
C HIS A 87 -10.06 -9.41 3.88
N TRP A 88 -11.11 -9.80 3.15
CA TRP A 88 -12.48 -9.54 3.59
C TRP A 88 -12.92 -10.42 4.76
N MET A 89 -12.58 -11.71 4.73
CA MET A 89 -13.00 -12.65 5.78
C MET A 89 -12.01 -12.73 6.95
N ASP A 90 -10.86 -12.07 6.84
CA ASP A 90 -9.80 -12.09 7.86
C ASP A 90 -9.11 -10.74 7.90
N GLU A 91 -9.65 -9.82 8.70
CA GLU A 91 -9.14 -8.45 8.76
C GLU A 91 -7.70 -8.33 9.30
N ASP A 92 -7.21 -9.38 9.96
CA ASP A 92 -5.81 -9.48 10.42
C ASP A 92 -4.85 -9.77 9.26
N ARG A 93 -5.35 -10.21 8.10
CA ARG A 93 -4.54 -10.50 6.91
C ARG A 93 -4.51 -9.32 5.94
N ILE A 94 -3.29 -8.87 5.65
CA ILE A 94 -2.98 -7.85 4.67
C ILE A 94 -2.00 -8.42 3.63
N GLN A 95 -2.14 -8.00 2.38
CA GLN A 95 -1.15 -8.30 1.34
C GLN A 95 -0.76 -7.04 0.59
N ILE A 96 0.54 -6.78 0.46
CA ILE A 96 1.06 -5.78 -0.47
C ILE A 96 0.97 -6.36 -1.88
N ILE A 97 0.30 -5.65 -2.77
CA ILE A 97 0.02 -6.09 -4.15
C ILE A 97 0.75 -5.27 -5.20
N SER A 98 1.31 -4.11 -4.87
CA SER A 98 2.17 -3.35 -5.80
C SER A 98 3.00 -2.28 -5.09
N ILE A 99 4.15 -1.94 -5.67
CA ILE A 99 4.83 -0.66 -5.45
C ILE A 99 4.78 0.13 -6.76
N MET A 100 3.88 1.12 -6.81
CA MET A 100 3.76 2.02 -7.95
C MET A 100 4.83 3.10 -7.85
N SER A 101 6.01 2.83 -8.41
CA SER A 101 7.10 3.80 -8.54
C SER A 101 7.94 3.50 -9.79
N PRO A 102 8.43 4.52 -10.52
CA PRO A 102 8.03 5.93 -10.44
C PRO A 102 6.64 6.17 -11.06
N ASN A 103 6.17 7.43 -11.05
CA ASN A 103 4.95 7.90 -11.74
C ASN A 103 3.64 7.27 -11.22
N ALA A 104 3.49 7.15 -9.91
CA ALA A 104 2.33 6.51 -9.29
C ALA A 104 1.00 7.17 -9.68
N HIS A 105 0.94 8.50 -9.78
CA HIS A 105 -0.27 9.21 -10.20
C HIS A 105 -0.65 8.89 -11.65
N LYS A 106 0.34 8.77 -12.55
CA LYS A 106 0.09 8.40 -13.95
C LYS A 106 -0.41 6.96 -14.06
N LYS A 107 0.23 6.03 -13.35
CA LYS A 107 -0.21 4.62 -13.31
C LYS A 107 -1.62 4.47 -12.72
N ALA A 108 -1.98 5.31 -11.74
CA ALA A 108 -3.33 5.33 -11.17
C ALA A 108 -4.43 5.76 -12.16
N ASN A 109 -4.08 6.45 -13.25
CA ASN A 109 -5.01 6.83 -14.32
C ASN A 109 -4.91 5.90 -15.53
N SER A 110 -4.38 4.69 -15.36
CA SER A 110 -4.16 3.72 -16.43
C SER A 110 -4.89 2.40 -16.17
N SER A 111 -4.83 1.49 -17.14
CA SER A 111 -5.33 0.11 -17.01
C SER A 111 -4.65 -0.70 -15.89
N PHE A 112 -3.58 -0.18 -15.29
CA PHE A 112 -2.88 -0.84 -14.18
C PHE A 112 -3.79 -1.09 -12.96
N LEU A 113 -4.85 -0.29 -12.76
CA LEU A 113 -5.81 -0.56 -11.68
C LEU A 113 -6.50 -1.92 -11.83
N VAL A 114 -6.70 -2.41 -13.05
CA VAL A 114 -7.27 -3.75 -13.31
C VAL A 114 -6.32 -4.85 -12.80
N VAL A 115 -5.01 -4.65 -12.94
CA VAL A 115 -4.01 -5.59 -12.40
C VAL A 115 -4.08 -5.63 -10.86
N LEU A 116 -4.28 -4.48 -10.22
CA LEU A 116 -4.44 -4.41 -8.76
C LEU A 116 -5.72 -5.14 -8.30
N GLU A 117 -6.82 -4.98 -9.04
CA GLU A 117 -8.07 -5.69 -8.81
C GLU A 117 -7.87 -7.21 -8.88
N GLN A 118 -7.24 -7.73 -9.94
CA GLN A 118 -6.93 -9.16 -10.09
C GLN A 118 -6.06 -9.70 -8.95
N ARG A 119 -5.02 -8.95 -8.53
CA ARG A 119 -4.16 -9.35 -7.40
C ARG A 119 -4.94 -9.37 -6.09
N ALA A 120 -5.86 -8.44 -5.88
CA ALA A 120 -6.72 -8.41 -4.71
C ALA A 120 -7.71 -9.58 -4.69
N GLU A 121 -8.36 -9.88 -5.82
CA GLU A 121 -9.26 -11.04 -5.96
C GLU A 121 -8.53 -12.36 -5.66
N HIS A 122 -7.30 -12.50 -6.16
CA HIS A 122 -6.47 -13.67 -5.85
C HIS A 122 -6.26 -13.81 -4.35
N PHE A 123 -5.92 -12.73 -3.65
CA PHE A 123 -5.73 -12.75 -2.21
C PHE A 123 -7.01 -13.08 -1.44
N HIS A 124 -8.16 -12.51 -1.83
CA HIS A 124 -9.46 -12.78 -1.20
C HIS A 124 -9.93 -14.23 -1.35
N SER A 125 -9.33 -14.98 -2.29
CA SER A 125 -9.64 -16.39 -2.55
C SER A 125 -8.74 -17.36 -1.76
N THR A 126 -7.95 -16.87 -0.79
CA THR A 126 -6.93 -17.67 -0.06
C THR A 126 -7.22 -17.90 1.41
#